data_AF-A0A147F9N4-F1
#
_entry.id   AF-A0A147F9N4-F1
#
_cell.length_a   1.000
_cell.length_b   1.000
_cell.length_c   1.000
_cell.angle_alpha   90.00
_cell.angle_beta   90.00
_cell.angle_gamma   90.00
#
_symmetry.space_group_name_H-M   'P 1'
#
loop_
_entity.id
_entity.type
_entity.pdbx_description
1 polymer ?
#
loop_
_entity_poly.entity_id
_entity_poly.type
_entity_poly.pdbx_seq_one_letter_code
_entity_poly.pdbx_strand_id
1 'polypeptide(L)'
;MDAHAAWYAEGEGLRWWDGSRWTGMRVADGRPVIDWITADRPAPLFVASALFFVAGAIHLFLVGFSPFYLVTAVLFLALSFFWLFGALHVRRVLRIPAPTTAPVVIDAVRPLPGEQEGTGAGWFPVSSTVSRWWTGTRWSQYTWTRSGIRPTFHGARSFRILLWVEGVITALGALLGIAGIVVAVSSSDADVMTVAVGTIVVGAVLFLLGGVLLALSPLSRRPLVVPSTPPAPLDPAAGGAPAR
;
A
#
# COMPACT_ATOMS: atom_id res chain seq x y z
N MET A 1 -5.32 1.81 -32.49
CA MET A 1 -6.38 2.02 -31.49
C MET A 1 -5.68 2.09 -30.16
N ASP A 2 -5.72 3.23 -29.49
CA ASP A 2 -5.08 3.36 -28.18
C ASP A 2 -5.93 2.63 -27.14
N ALA A 3 -5.31 1.72 -26.40
CA ALA A 3 -6.00 0.95 -25.38
C ALA A 3 -6.40 1.87 -24.22
N HIS A 4 -7.70 2.01 -23.99
CA HIS A 4 -8.25 2.77 -22.87
C HIS A 4 -8.23 1.94 -21.58
N ALA A 5 -8.45 2.60 -20.44
CA ALA A 5 -8.43 1.95 -19.14
C ALA A 5 -9.51 0.87 -19.02
N ALA A 6 -9.10 -0.40 -18.94
CA ALA A 6 -10.01 -1.55 -18.88
C ALA A 6 -9.27 -2.83 -18.42
N TRP A 7 -10.03 -3.90 -18.27
CA TRP A 7 -9.49 -5.25 -18.09
C TRP A 7 -9.19 -5.88 -19.44
N TYR A 8 -7.99 -6.45 -19.58
CA TYR A 8 -7.56 -7.13 -20.81
C TYR A 8 -7.00 -8.51 -20.45
N ALA A 9 -7.06 -9.43 -21.40
CA ALA A 9 -6.46 -10.75 -21.25
C ALA A 9 -4.93 -10.62 -21.14
N GLU A 10 -4.34 -11.25 -20.13
CA GLU A 10 -2.89 -11.33 -19.92
C GLU A 10 -2.55 -12.67 -19.28
N GLY A 11 -1.87 -13.53 -20.04
CA GLY A 11 -1.62 -14.91 -19.64
C GLY A 11 -2.93 -15.68 -19.43
N GLU A 12 -3.06 -16.36 -18.30
CA GLU A 12 -4.24 -17.16 -17.93
C GLU A 12 -5.38 -16.35 -17.29
N GLY A 13 -5.20 -15.05 -17.11
CA GLY A 13 -6.17 -14.22 -16.39
C GLY A 13 -6.41 -12.88 -17.05
N LEU A 14 -7.06 -11.99 -16.30
CA LEU A 14 -7.21 -10.59 -16.69
C LEU A 14 -6.22 -9.73 -15.91
N ARG A 15 -5.75 -8.67 -16.55
CA ARG A 15 -4.97 -7.63 -15.90
C ARG A 15 -5.54 -6.27 -16.24
N TRP A 16 -5.46 -5.35 -15.28
CA TRP A 16 -5.90 -3.98 -15.50
C TRP A 16 -4.83 -3.15 -16.21
N TRP A 17 -5.21 -2.57 -17.33
CA TRP A 17 -4.48 -1.54 -18.05
C TRP A 17 -5.04 -0.17 -17.63
N ASP A 18 -4.18 0.76 -17.19
CA ASP A 18 -4.62 2.07 -16.70
C ASP A 18 -4.81 3.12 -17.81
N GLY A 19 -4.63 2.72 -19.08
CA GLY A 19 -4.60 3.60 -20.25
C GLY A 19 -3.17 3.87 -20.76
N SER A 20 -2.15 3.60 -19.95
CA SER A 20 -0.74 3.87 -20.28
C SER A 20 0.21 2.72 -19.95
N ARG A 21 -0.11 1.93 -18.92
CA ARG A 21 0.73 0.84 -18.43
C ARG A 21 -0.13 -0.23 -17.76
N TRP A 22 0.45 -1.42 -17.67
CA TRP A 22 -0.10 -2.51 -16.88
C TRP A 22 0.07 -2.23 -15.39
N THR A 23 -0.96 -2.56 -14.63
CA THR A 23 -0.92 -2.51 -13.16
C THR A 23 -0.78 -3.91 -12.58
N GLY A 24 -0.48 -3.98 -11.28
CA GLY A 24 -0.47 -5.25 -10.55
C GLY A 24 -1.86 -5.77 -10.17
N MET A 25 -2.94 -5.14 -10.65
CA MET A 25 -4.31 -5.60 -10.42
C MET A 25 -4.68 -6.67 -11.44
N ARG A 26 -5.16 -7.80 -10.94
CA ARG A 26 -5.48 -8.97 -11.76
C ARG A 26 -6.85 -9.53 -11.43
N VAL A 27 -7.37 -10.34 -12.33
CA VAL A 27 -8.42 -11.31 -12.03
C VAL A 27 -7.84 -12.69 -12.32
N ALA A 28 -7.87 -13.54 -11.29
CA ALA A 28 -7.54 -14.96 -11.39
C ALA A 28 -8.74 -15.75 -10.86
N ASP A 29 -9.12 -16.82 -11.56
CA ASP A 29 -10.26 -17.68 -11.19
C ASP A 29 -11.57 -16.88 -10.95
N GLY A 30 -11.82 -15.87 -11.79
CA GLY A 30 -12.98 -14.99 -11.69
C GLY A 30 -12.98 -14.03 -10.49
N ARG A 31 -11.88 -13.96 -9.72
CA ARG A 31 -11.77 -13.13 -8.52
C ARG A 31 -10.71 -12.03 -8.67
N PRO A 32 -11.01 -10.78 -8.28
CA PRO A 32 -10.01 -9.73 -8.21
C PRO A 32 -8.91 -10.08 -7.21
N VAL A 33 -7.67 -10.07 -7.69
CA VAL A 33 -6.45 -10.28 -6.90
C VAL A 33 -5.42 -9.20 -7.21
N ILE A 34 -4.36 -9.16 -6.43
CA ILE A 34 -3.23 -8.26 -6.63
C ILE A 34 -1.95 -9.08 -6.71
N ASP A 35 -0.99 -8.66 -7.54
CA ASP A 35 0.36 -9.18 -7.48
C ASP A 35 0.94 -8.98 -6.07
N TRP A 36 1.80 -9.90 -5.66
CA TRP A 36 2.40 -9.93 -4.31
C TRP A 36 3.17 -8.65 -3.96
N ILE A 37 3.60 -7.89 -4.97
CA ILE A 37 4.13 -6.54 -4.82
C ILE A 37 3.70 -5.67 -5.99
N THR A 38 3.26 -4.44 -5.68
CA THR A 38 2.83 -3.48 -6.69
C THR A 38 3.41 -2.11 -6.41
N ALA A 39 3.86 -1.44 -7.46
CA ALA A 39 4.34 -0.07 -7.40
C ALA A 39 4.17 0.59 -8.77
N ASP A 40 3.97 1.90 -8.76
CA ASP A 40 3.87 2.71 -9.97
C ASP A 40 5.17 2.74 -10.76
N ARG A 41 6.28 2.75 -10.03
CA ARG A 41 7.63 2.85 -10.57
C ARG A 41 8.53 1.88 -9.81
N PRO A 42 9.47 1.22 -10.48
CA PRO A 42 10.40 0.30 -9.82
C PRO A 42 11.52 1.05 -9.07
N ALA A 43 11.78 2.32 -9.39
CA ALA A 43 12.91 3.08 -8.85
C ALA A 43 12.95 3.17 -7.31
N PRO A 44 11.86 3.47 -6.59
CA PRO A 44 11.89 3.50 -5.12
C PRO A 44 12.27 2.15 -4.50
N LEU A 45 11.90 1.04 -5.13
CA LEU A 45 12.22 -0.31 -4.66
C LEU A 45 13.70 -0.62 -4.88
N PHE A 46 14.29 -0.18 -6.00
CA PHE A 46 15.75 -0.25 -6.19
C PHE A 46 16.51 0.59 -5.16
N VAL A 47 16.03 1.80 -4.86
CA VAL A 47 16.64 2.66 -3.84
C VAL A 47 16.57 1.99 -2.47
N ALA A 48 15.41 1.48 -2.07
CA ALA A 48 15.25 0.74 -0.81
C ALA A 48 16.20 -0.47 -0.75
N SER A 49 16.29 -1.25 -1.84
CA SER A 49 17.21 -2.38 -1.94
C SER A 49 18.67 -1.97 -1.72
N ALA A 50 19.12 -0.89 -2.38
CA ALA A 50 20.49 -0.38 -2.23
C ALA A 50 20.78 0.10 -0.81
N LEU A 51 19.84 0.84 -0.20
CA LEU A 51 19.99 1.33 1.18
C LEU A 51 20.11 0.17 2.18
N PHE A 52 19.24 -0.83 2.09
CA PHE A 52 19.30 -1.99 2.96
C PHE A 52 20.52 -2.88 2.69
N PHE A 53 21.00 -2.93 1.44
CA PHE A 53 22.23 -3.63 1.11
C PHE A 53 23.43 -2.99 1.82
N VAL A 54 23.57 -1.67 1.69
CA VAL A 54 24.65 -0.90 2.33
C VAL A 54 24.56 -1.03 3.85
N ALA A 55 23.37 -0.89 4.44
CA ALA A 55 23.17 -1.08 5.86
C ALA A 55 23.57 -2.50 6.32
N GLY A 56 23.15 -3.54 5.59
CA GLY A 56 23.50 -4.93 5.88
C GLY A 56 25.01 -5.19 5.74
N ALA A 57 25.66 -4.65 4.72
CA ALA A 57 27.10 -4.77 4.52
C ALA A 57 27.91 -4.09 5.64
N ILE A 58 27.48 -2.90 6.08
CA ILE A 58 28.08 -2.21 7.23
C ILE A 58 27.93 -3.07 8.49
N HIS A 59 26.74 -3.62 8.75
CA HIS A 59 26.52 -4.46 9.93
C HIS A 59 27.35 -5.75 9.84
N LEU A 60 27.49 -6.35 8.66
CA LEU A 60 28.32 -7.53 8.46
C LEU A 60 29.80 -7.24 8.76
N PHE A 61 30.30 -6.07 8.34
CA PHE A 61 31.65 -5.61 8.71
C PHE A 61 31.80 -5.44 10.23
N LEU A 62 30.75 -4.97 10.91
CA LEU A 62 30.77 -4.76 12.37
C LEU A 62 30.66 -6.05 13.20
N VAL A 63 30.37 -7.20 12.59
CA VAL A 63 30.26 -8.50 13.29
C VAL A 63 31.52 -8.84 14.08
N GLY A 64 32.70 -8.45 13.58
CA GLY A 64 33.97 -8.66 14.28
C GLY A 64 34.05 -8.01 15.66
N PHE A 65 33.21 -7.02 15.94
CA PHE A 65 33.14 -6.31 17.23
C PHE A 65 32.00 -6.81 18.14
N SER A 66 30.94 -7.39 17.56
CA SER A 66 29.84 -7.99 18.32
C SER A 66 29.01 -8.95 17.47
N PRO A 67 28.71 -10.17 17.95
CA PRO A 67 27.88 -11.13 17.23
C PRO A 67 26.43 -10.66 17.07
N PHE A 68 25.97 -9.69 17.86
CA PHE A 68 24.66 -9.06 17.69
C PHE A 68 24.46 -8.47 16.28
N TYR A 69 25.54 -7.95 15.68
CA TYR A 69 25.47 -7.38 14.34
C TYR A 69 25.23 -8.41 13.23
N LEU A 70 25.43 -9.70 13.49
CA LEU A 70 25.20 -10.74 12.50
C LEU A 70 23.70 -10.86 12.18
N VAL A 71 22.86 -10.87 13.22
CA VAL A 71 21.41 -10.99 13.06
C VAL A 71 20.86 -9.80 12.28
N THR A 72 21.26 -8.58 12.64
CA THR A 72 20.83 -7.35 11.96
C THR A 72 21.37 -7.24 10.54
N ALA A 73 22.61 -7.68 10.28
CA ALA A 73 23.16 -7.79 8.93
C ALA A 73 22.32 -8.71 8.05
N VAL A 74 22.00 -9.92 8.53
CA VAL A 74 21.18 -10.90 7.79
C VAL A 74 19.79 -10.33 7.50
N LEU A 75 19.15 -9.66 8.47
CA LEU A 75 17.84 -9.04 8.27
C LEU A 75 17.87 -7.94 7.21
N PHE A 76 18.86 -7.05 7.25
CA PHE A 76 19.00 -5.99 6.25
C PHE A 76 19.33 -6.53 4.86
N LEU A 77 20.18 -7.55 4.75
CA LEU A 77 20.45 -8.20 3.47
C LEU A 77 19.20 -8.90 2.92
N ALA A 78 18.44 -9.64 3.76
CA ALA A 78 17.18 -10.25 3.35
C ALA A 78 16.18 -9.21 2.85
N LEU A 79 16.06 -8.08 3.56
CA LEU A 79 15.19 -6.98 3.16
C LEU A 79 15.67 -6.33 1.85
N SER A 80 16.97 -6.20 1.64
CA SER A 80 17.55 -5.73 0.39
C SER A 80 17.14 -6.62 -0.79
N PHE A 81 17.28 -7.94 -0.65
CA PHE A 81 16.87 -8.88 -1.69
C PHE A 81 15.37 -8.85 -1.93
N PHE A 82 14.55 -8.78 -0.87
CA PHE A 82 13.10 -8.63 -0.99
C PHE A 82 12.73 -7.43 -1.88
N TRP A 83 13.31 -6.25 -1.61
CA TRP A 83 13.07 -5.05 -2.42
C TRP A 83 13.62 -5.17 -3.84
N LEU A 84 14.77 -5.84 -4.04
CA LEU A 84 15.34 -6.08 -5.36
C LEU A 84 14.41 -6.95 -6.22
N PHE A 85 13.97 -8.10 -5.68
CA PHE A 85 13.03 -8.98 -6.35
C PHE A 85 11.73 -8.25 -6.68
N GLY A 86 11.27 -7.41 -5.76
CA GLY A 86 10.10 -6.57 -5.97
C GLY A 86 10.28 -5.57 -7.12
N ALA A 87 11.43 -4.89 -7.18
CA ALA A 87 11.74 -3.94 -8.24
C ALA A 87 11.82 -4.62 -9.61
N LEU A 88 12.46 -5.79 -9.67
CA LEU A 88 12.55 -6.60 -10.88
C LEU A 88 11.17 -7.10 -11.34
N HIS A 89 10.33 -7.53 -10.41
CA HIS A 89 8.96 -7.94 -10.69
C HIS A 89 8.13 -6.79 -11.28
N VAL A 90 8.10 -5.63 -10.62
CA VAL A 90 7.40 -4.43 -11.11
C VAL A 90 7.93 -4.00 -12.48
N ARG A 91 9.26 -3.99 -12.67
CA ARG A 91 9.87 -3.67 -13.96
C ARG A 91 9.45 -4.65 -15.07
N ARG A 92 9.30 -5.93 -14.75
CA ARG A 92 8.82 -6.96 -15.70
C ARG A 92 7.37 -6.68 -16.11
N VAL A 93 6.48 -6.41 -15.15
CA VAL A 93 5.06 -6.09 -15.44
C VAL A 93 4.93 -4.83 -16.30
N LEU A 94 5.67 -3.77 -15.97
CA LEU A 94 5.64 -2.51 -16.72
C LEU A 94 6.24 -2.63 -18.14
N ARG A 95 6.96 -3.73 -18.44
CA ARG A 95 7.52 -4.02 -19.77
C ARG A 95 6.63 -4.89 -20.64
N ILE A 96 5.51 -5.38 -20.11
CA ILE A 96 4.54 -6.10 -20.92
C ILE A 96 4.01 -5.12 -21.99
N PRO A 97 4.02 -5.48 -23.29
CA PRO A 97 3.51 -4.62 -24.34
C PRO A 97 2.06 -4.21 -24.10
N ALA A 98 1.64 -3.06 -24.65
CA ALA A 98 0.26 -2.61 -24.56
C ALA A 98 -0.71 -3.70 -25.08
N PRO A 99 -1.91 -3.84 -24.48
CA PRO A 99 -2.86 -4.86 -24.89
C PRO A 99 -3.31 -4.63 -26.34
N THR A 100 -3.37 -5.73 -27.09
CA THR A 100 -3.84 -5.75 -28.48
C THR A 100 -5.22 -6.41 -28.62
N THR A 101 -5.75 -6.98 -27.54
CA THR A 101 -7.06 -7.64 -27.50
C THR A 101 -8.16 -6.65 -27.15
N ALA A 102 -9.40 -7.03 -27.42
CA ALA A 102 -10.55 -6.28 -26.91
C ALA A 102 -10.59 -6.30 -25.37
N PRO A 103 -11.13 -5.26 -24.73
CA PRO A 103 -11.45 -5.27 -23.31
C PRO A 103 -12.38 -6.42 -22.95
N VAL A 104 -12.14 -7.05 -21.81
CA VAL A 104 -12.95 -8.14 -21.27
C VAL A 104 -13.76 -7.60 -20.08
N VAL A 105 -15.06 -7.90 -20.06
CA VAL A 105 -15.95 -7.51 -18.97
C VAL A 105 -16.48 -8.75 -18.27
N ILE A 106 -16.35 -8.78 -16.95
CA ILE A 106 -16.91 -9.82 -16.10
C ILE A 106 -17.69 -9.18 -14.96
N ASP A 107 -18.69 -9.88 -14.43
CA ASP A 107 -19.57 -9.32 -13.39
C ASP A 107 -18.83 -9.03 -12.08
N ALA A 108 -17.81 -9.82 -11.76
CA ALA A 108 -17.02 -9.67 -10.53
C ALA A 108 -16.30 -8.31 -10.42
N VAL A 109 -16.10 -7.60 -11.55
CA VAL A 109 -15.40 -6.30 -11.58
C VAL A 109 -16.31 -5.13 -11.97
N ARG A 110 -17.62 -5.38 -12.09
CA ARG A 110 -18.63 -4.34 -12.31
C ARG A 110 -18.99 -3.62 -10.99
N PRO A 111 -19.48 -2.38 -11.04
CA PRO A 111 -19.63 -1.56 -12.24
C PRO A 111 -18.29 -0.99 -12.72
N LEU A 112 -18.10 -0.95 -14.03
CA LEU A 112 -16.90 -0.37 -14.66
C LEU A 112 -16.93 1.16 -14.67
N PRO A 113 -15.78 1.83 -14.78
CA PRO A 113 -15.74 3.27 -15.05
C PRO A 113 -16.55 3.61 -16.32
N GLY A 114 -17.42 4.61 -16.22
CA GLY A 114 -18.30 5.01 -17.33
C GLY A 114 -19.64 4.27 -17.38
N GLU A 115 -19.82 3.18 -16.64
CA GLU A 115 -21.13 2.52 -16.57
C GLU A 115 -22.13 3.38 -15.78
N GLN A 116 -23.25 3.66 -16.42
CA GLN A 116 -24.33 4.47 -15.89
C GLN A 116 -25.58 3.61 -15.66
N GLU A 117 -26.04 3.56 -14.42
CA GLU A 117 -27.26 2.86 -14.01
C GLU A 117 -28.40 3.84 -13.67
N GLY A 118 -28.06 5.07 -13.25
CA GLY A 118 -29.02 6.11 -12.88
C GLY A 118 -28.57 7.51 -13.30
N THR A 119 -29.38 8.52 -12.97
CA THR A 119 -29.01 9.92 -13.18
C THR A 119 -27.88 10.34 -12.23
N GLY A 120 -27.11 11.36 -12.64
CA GLY A 120 -26.01 11.87 -11.82
C GLY A 120 -24.79 10.94 -11.71
N ALA A 121 -24.63 9.98 -12.63
CA ALA A 121 -23.41 9.19 -12.72
C ALA A 121 -22.19 10.06 -13.05
N GLY A 122 -21.05 9.75 -12.45
CA GLY A 122 -19.86 10.56 -12.62
C GLY A 122 -18.72 10.24 -11.66
N TRP A 123 -17.61 10.96 -11.83
CA TRP A 123 -16.49 10.94 -10.90
C TRP A 123 -16.72 11.95 -9.79
N PHE A 124 -16.73 11.47 -8.54
CA PHE A 124 -16.91 12.32 -7.37
C PHE A 124 -15.67 12.29 -6.48
N PRO A 125 -15.22 13.43 -5.93
CA PRO A 125 -14.07 13.47 -5.05
C PRO A 125 -14.36 12.74 -3.73
N VAL A 126 -13.47 11.83 -3.35
CA VAL A 126 -13.49 11.17 -2.02
C VAL A 126 -12.36 11.68 -1.11
N SER A 127 -11.37 12.34 -1.70
CA SER A 127 -10.31 13.08 -1.01
C SER A 127 -9.79 14.21 -1.92
N SER A 128 -8.82 14.98 -1.45
CA SER A 128 -8.18 16.05 -2.24
C SER A 128 -7.43 15.57 -3.49
N THR A 129 -7.12 14.28 -3.59
CA THR A 129 -6.30 13.72 -4.68
C THR A 129 -6.92 12.51 -5.36
N VAL A 130 -8.09 12.06 -4.90
CA VAL A 130 -8.73 10.83 -5.36
C VAL A 130 -10.22 11.06 -5.58
N SER A 131 -10.68 10.68 -6.77
CA SER A 131 -12.10 10.59 -7.12
C SER A 131 -12.52 9.13 -7.26
N ARG A 132 -13.81 8.84 -7.13
CA ARG A 132 -14.39 7.50 -7.30
C ARG A 132 -15.60 7.57 -8.21
N TRP A 133 -15.80 6.54 -9.03
CA TRP A 133 -16.91 6.50 -9.97
C TRP A 133 -18.21 6.08 -9.27
N TRP A 134 -19.26 6.88 -9.45
CA TRP A 134 -20.64 6.65 -9.02
C TRP A 134 -21.50 6.38 -10.25
N THR A 135 -22.30 5.32 -10.22
CA THR A 135 -23.14 4.91 -11.37
C THR A 135 -24.49 5.62 -11.44
N GLY A 136 -24.81 6.48 -10.47
CA GLY A 136 -26.16 7.00 -10.24
C GLY A 136 -26.92 6.23 -9.15
N THR A 137 -26.53 5.00 -8.87
CA THR A 137 -27.20 4.09 -7.91
C THR A 137 -26.24 3.50 -6.87
N ARG A 138 -24.97 3.25 -7.24
CA ARG A 138 -23.96 2.65 -6.38
C ARG A 138 -22.55 3.12 -6.72
N TRP A 139 -21.66 3.02 -5.75
CA TRP A 139 -20.25 3.29 -5.96
C TRP A 139 -19.54 2.12 -6.64
N SER A 140 -18.62 2.44 -7.53
CA SER A 140 -17.71 1.46 -8.10
C SER A 140 -16.46 1.26 -7.24
N GLN A 141 -15.76 0.16 -7.52
CA GLN A 141 -14.45 -0.15 -6.95
C GLN A 141 -13.30 0.55 -7.69
N TYR A 142 -13.56 1.54 -8.55
CA TYR A 142 -12.52 2.24 -9.31
C TYR A 142 -12.30 3.65 -8.79
N THR A 143 -11.04 4.00 -8.61
CA THR A 143 -10.62 5.35 -8.25
C THR A 143 -9.85 5.99 -9.38
N TRP A 144 -9.95 7.30 -9.48
CA TRP A 144 -9.17 8.11 -10.39
C TRP A 144 -8.23 9.00 -9.58
N THR A 145 -6.95 8.96 -9.95
CA THR A 145 -5.88 9.80 -9.41
C THR A 145 -5.12 10.44 -10.57
N ARG A 146 -4.15 11.31 -10.27
CA ARG A 146 -3.20 11.85 -11.28
C ARG A 146 -2.43 10.76 -12.04
N SER A 147 -2.37 9.54 -11.50
CA SER A 147 -1.66 8.40 -12.08
C SER A 147 -2.52 7.52 -12.99
N GLY A 148 -3.80 7.87 -13.19
CA GLY A 148 -4.77 7.09 -13.95
C GLY A 148 -5.88 6.48 -13.10
N ILE A 149 -6.74 5.70 -13.76
CA ILE A 149 -7.87 4.98 -13.15
C ILE A 149 -7.38 3.63 -12.64
N ARG A 150 -7.78 3.24 -11.43
CA ARG A 150 -7.34 2.00 -10.79
C ARG A 150 -8.45 1.27 -10.05
N PRO A 151 -8.48 -0.06 -10.13
CA PRO A 151 -9.27 -0.90 -9.23
C PRO A 151 -8.79 -0.79 -7.77
N THR A 152 -9.71 -0.88 -6.82
CA THR A 152 -9.45 -0.90 -5.37
C THR A 152 -10.18 -2.05 -4.66
N PHE A 153 -10.41 -3.18 -5.35
CA PHE A 153 -11.18 -4.32 -4.80
C PHE A 153 -10.63 -4.86 -3.47
N HIS A 154 -9.30 -4.79 -3.27
CA HIS A 154 -8.64 -5.21 -2.04
C HIS A 154 -8.56 -4.10 -0.97
N GLY A 155 -9.08 -2.91 -1.23
CA GLY A 155 -8.87 -1.72 -0.39
C GLY A 155 -9.40 -1.90 1.03
N ALA A 156 -10.63 -2.41 1.20
CA ALA A 156 -11.22 -2.66 2.52
C ALA A 156 -10.47 -3.75 3.31
N ARG A 157 -9.99 -4.81 2.64
CA ARG A 157 -9.15 -5.84 3.28
C ARG A 157 -7.81 -5.26 3.70
N SER A 158 -7.15 -4.51 2.82
CA SER A 158 -5.84 -3.91 3.05
C SER A 158 -5.88 -2.88 4.17
N PHE A 159 -6.95 -2.09 4.25
CA PHE A 159 -7.17 -1.16 5.36
C PHE A 159 -7.31 -1.87 6.71
N ARG A 160 -8.05 -2.98 6.76
CA ARG A 160 -8.14 -3.79 8.00
C ARG A 160 -6.80 -4.39 8.40
N ILE A 161 -6.04 -4.91 7.44
CA ILE A 161 -4.70 -5.45 7.70
C ILE A 161 -3.77 -4.34 8.21
N LEU A 162 -3.84 -3.15 7.61
CA LEU A 162 -3.07 -1.99 8.03
C LEU A 162 -3.36 -1.65 9.50
N LEU A 163 -4.65 -1.52 9.88
CA LEU A 163 -5.02 -1.24 11.28
C LEU A 163 -4.52 -2.32 12.25
N TRP A 164 -4.56 -3.58 11.86
CA TRP A 164 -4.01 -4.67 12.68
C TRP A 164 -2.50 -4.56 12.84
N VAL A 165 -1.77 -4.31 11.75
CA VAL A 165 -0.31 -4.15 11.80
C VAL A 165 0.08 -2.94 12.65
N GLU A 166 -0.56 -1.79 12.43
CA GLU A 166 -0.33 -0.58 13.21
C GLU A 166 -0.67 -0.79 14.70
N GLY A 167 -1.77 -1.48 15.00
CA GLY A 167 -2.17 -1.86 16.35
C GLY A 167 -1.17 -2.78 17.04
N VAL A 168 -0.67 -3.80 16.33
CA VAL A 168 0.35 -4.72 16.84
C VAL A 168 1.67 -4.00 17.12
N ILE A 169 2.14 -3.13 16.20
CA ILE A 169 3.35 -2.32 16.41
C ILE A 169 3.20 -1.45 17.67
N THR A 170 2.05 -0.79 17.81
CA THR A 170 1.76 0.07 18.97
C THR A 170 1.76 -0.75 20.26
N ALA A 171 1.09 -1.90 20.28
CA ALA A 171 1.02 -2.77 21.44
C ALA A 171 2.40 -3.34 21.83
N LEU A 172 3.20 -3.78 20.85
CA LEU A 172 4.56 -4.25 21.08
C LEU A 172 5.46 -3.13 21.63
N GLY A 173 5.33 -1.91 21.10
CA GLY A 173 6.03 -0.74 21.62
C GLY A 173 5.70 -0.46 23.09
N ALA A 174 4.42 -0.50 23.45
CA ALA A 174 3.98 -0.33 24.84
C ALA A 174 4.53 -1.44 25.75
N LEU A 175 4.45 -2.71 25.31
CA LEU A 175 4.95 -3.86 26.08
C LEU A 175 6.46 -3.78 26.31
N LEU A 176 7.24 -3.44 25.27
CA LEU A 176 8.70 -3.24 25.40
C LEU A 176 9.03 -2.08 26.33
N GLY A 177 8.30 -0.96 26.22
CA GLY A 177 8.46 0.18 27.12
C GLY A 177 8.21 -0.20 28.59
N ILE A 178 7.11 -0.89 28.87
CA ILE A 178 6.76 -1.36 30.21
C ILE A 178 7.80 -2.36 30.72
N ALA A 179 8.20 -3.34 29.91
CA ALA A 179 9.19 -4.33 30.29
C ALA A 179 10.54 -3.67 30.63
N GLY A 180 10.98 -2.72 29.80
CA GLY A 180 12.20 -1.94 30.07
C GLY A 180 12.12 -1.14 31.37
N ILE A 181 10.97 -0.49 31.65
CA ILE A 181 10.76 0.24 32.92
C ILE A 181 10.82 -0.72 34.12
N VAL A 182 10.14 -1.88 34.03
CA VAL A 182 10.15 -2.88 35.11
C VAL A 182 11.57 -3.34 35.39
N VAL A 183 12.35 -3.67 34.35
CA VAL A 183 13.75 -4.09 34.50
C VAL A 183 14.58 -2.97 35.14
N ALA A 184 14.45 -1.72 34.67
CA ALA A 184 15.18 -0.57 35.19
C ALA A 184 14.89 -0.29 36.68
N VAL A 185 13.65 -0.48 37.14
CA VAL A 185 13.28 -0.29 38.55
C VAL A 185 13.70 -1.48 39.42
N SER A 186 13.80 -2.68 38.83
CA SER A 186 14.10 -3.92 39.55
C SER A 186 15.59 -4.22 39.74
N SER A 187 16.48 -3.54 39.00
CA SER A 187 17.93 -3.83 39.00
C SER A 187 18.75 -2.56 39.16
N SER A 188 19.83 -2.64 39.94
CA SER A 188 20.84 -1.58 40.08
C SER A 188 22.11 -1.85 39.26
N ASP A 189 22.17 -2.95 38.53
CA ASP A 189 23.31 -3.31 37.68
C ASP A 189 23.39 -2.39 36.45
N ALA A 190 24.58 -1.85 36.17
CA ALA A 190 24.80 -0.85 35.13
C ALA A 190 24.63 -1.42 33.70
N ASP A 191 25.01 -2.68 33.48
CA ASP A 191 24.85 -3.34 32.18
C ASP A 191 23.37 -3.65 31.93
N VAL A 192 22.67 -4.12 32.97
CA VAL A 192 21.21 -4.34 32.93
C VAL A 192 20.46 -3.02 32.70
N MET A 193 20.88 -1.94 33.36
CA MET A 193 20.30 -0.61 33.18
C MET A 193 20.47 -0.11 31.74
N THR A 194 21.63 -0.34 31.13
CA THR A 194 21.89 0.02 29.73
C THR A 194 20.92 -0.69 28.78
N VAL A 195 20.73 -2.00 28.97
CA VAL A 195 19.76 -2.79 28.19
C VAL A 195 18.32 -2.31 28.43
N ALA A 196 17.97 -2.00 29.68
CA ALA A 196 16.64 -1.52 30.04
C ALA A 196 16.32 -0.19 29.36
N VAL A 197 17.22 0.80 29.44
CA VAL A 197 17.07 2.09 28.75
C VAL A 197 16.96 1.91 27.24
N GLY A 198 17.81 1.06 26.63
CA GLY A 198 17.72 0.75 25.20
C GLY A 198 16.35 0.16 24.82
N THR A 199 15.84 -0.76 25.64
CA THR A 199 14.51 -1.38 25.44
C THR A 199 13.39 -0.35 25.57
N ILE A 200 13.46 0.56 26.54
CA ILE A 200 12.50 1.67 26.72
C ILE A 200 12.50 2.56 25.47
N VAL A 201 13.66 2.96 24.98
CA VAL A 201 13.77 3.84 23.80
C VAL A 201 13.17 3.17 22.57
N VAL A 202 13.51 1.90 22.30
CA VAL A 202 12.93 1.14 21.19
C VAL A 202 11.41 1.02 21.35
N GLY A 203 10.93 0.69 22.55
CA GLY A 203 9.51 0.61 22.86
C GLY A 203 8.78 1.93 22.62
N ALA A 204 9.33 3.05 23.10
CA ALA A 204 8.78 4.38 22.93
C ALA A 204 8.70 4.79 21.45
N VAL A 205 9.75 4.52 20.65
CA VAL A 205 9.76 4.80 19.22
C VAL A 205 8.67 4.02 18.49
N LEU A 206 8.54 2.72 18.76
CA LEU A 206 7.50 1.88 18.15
C LEU A 206 6.09 2.31 18.57
N PHE A 207 5.89 2.63 19.84
CA PHE A 207 4.61 3.09 20.38
C PHE A 207 4.19 4.41 19.72
N LEU A 208 5.08 5.40 19.66
CA LEU A 208 4.79 6.70 19.06
C LEU A 208 4.56 6.57 17.55
N LEU A 209 5.39 5.81 16.84
CA LEU A 209 5.22 5.58 15.41
C LEU A 209 3.87 4.90 15.13
N GLY A 210 3.56 3.80 15.81
CA GLY A 210 2.31 3.08 15.65
C GLY A 210 1.09 3.94 16.01
N GLY A 211 1.17 4.69 17.12
CA GLY A 211 0.11 5.59 17.55
C GLY A 211 -0.17 6.73 16.56
N VAL A 212 0.88 7.35 16.00
CA VAL A 212 0.74 8.37 14.96
C VAL A 212 0.13 7.77 13.69
N LEU A 213 0.58 6.59 13.25
CA LEU A 213 0.01 5.92 12.07
C LEU A 213 -1.47 5.59 12.27
N LEU A 214 -1.85 5.03 13.43
CA LEU A 214 -3.25 4.78 13.79
C LEU A 214 -4.09 6.06 13.78
N ALA A 215 -3.56 7.15 14.33
CA ALA A 215 -4.24 8.45 14.35
C ALA A 215 -4.45 9.01 12.92
N LEU A 216 -3.54 8.73 12.00
CA LEU A 216 -3.63 9.14 10.59
C LEU A 216 -4.42 8.16 9.71
N SER A 217 -4.70 6.94 10.20
CA SER A 217 -5.44 5.91 9.46
C SER A 217 -6.79 6.37 8.86
N PRO A 218 -7.58 7.30 9.45
CA PRO A 218 -8.80 7.79 8.83
C PRO A 218 -8.57 8.49 7.48
N LEU A 219 -7.39 9.07 7.26
CA LEU A 219 -7.02 9.68 5.98
C LEU A 219 -6.85 8.63 4.88
N SER A 220 -6.29 7.47 5.24
CA SER A 220 -6.09 6.32 4.35
C SER A 220 -7.39 5.56 4.06
N ARG A 221 -8.39 5.66 4.93
CA ARG A 221 -9.69 4.96 4.76
C ARG A 221 -10.44 5.43 3.52
N ARG A 222 -10.53 6.75 3.31
CA ARG A 222 -11.35 7.38 2.24
C ARG A 222 -11.01 6.89 0.82
N PRO A 223 -9.73 6.79 0.41
CA PRO A 223 -9.41 6.27 -0.91
C PRO A 223 -9.59 4.74 -1.03
N LEU A 224 -9.42 3.99 0.07
CA LEU A 224 -9.40 2.52 0.05
C LEU A 224 -10.77 1.88 0.23
N VAL A 225 -11.67 2.50 0.98
CA VAL A 225 -12.98 1.95 1.32
C VAL A 225 -14.05 2.67 0.52
N VAL A 226 -14.93 1.88 -0.09
CA VAL A 226 -16.09 2.41 -0.82
C VAL A 226 -17.02 3.14 0.15
N PRO A 227 -17.44 4.39 -0.13
CA PRO A 227 -18.40 5.09 0.72
C PRO A 227 -19.74 4.35 0.79
N SER A 228 -20.39 4.38 1.96
CA SER A 228 -21.71 3.74 2.16
C SER A 228 -22.88 4.64 1.77
N THR A 229 -22.65 5.94 1.65
CA THR A 229 -23.67 6.94 1.31
C THR A 229 -23.48 7.42 -0.13
N PRO A 230 -24.54 7.83 -0.85
CA PRO A 230 -24.42 8.49 -2.14
C PRO A 230 -23.53 9.75 -2.07
N PRO A 231 -22.95 10.19 -3.21
CA PRO A 231 -22.21 11.45 -3.26
C PRO A 231 -23.12 12.62 -2.89
N ALA A 232 -22.53 13.66 -2.30
CA ALA A 232 -23.23 14.93 -2.14
C ALA A 232 -23.59 15.48 -3.54
N PRO A 233 -24.76 16.12 -3.70
CA PRO A 233 -25.10 16.80 -4.94
C PRO A 233 -23.96 17.75 -5.32
N LEU A 234 -23.55 17.72 -6.59
CA LEU A 234 -22.62 18.72 -7.10
C LEU A 234 -23.29 20.08 -6.94
N ASP A 235 -22.72 20.96 -6.12
CA ASP A 235 -23.19 22.34 -6.03
C ASP A 235 -22.92 23.01 -7.39
N PRO A 236 -23.95 23.38 -8.18
CA PRO A 236 -23.75 24.00 -9.48
C PRO A 236 -23.01 25.35 -9.39
N ALA A 237 -22.92 25.97 -8.21
CA ALA A 237 -22.13 27.18 -7.97
C ALA A 237 -20.62 26.90 -7.83
N ALA A 238 -20.22 25.67 -7.49
CA ALA A 238 -18.83 25.24 -7.42
C ALA A 238 -18.40 24.70 -8.80
N GLY A 239 -18.17 25.61 -9.75
CA GLY A 239 -17.75 25.32 -11.14
C GLY A 239 -16.38 24.64 -11.29
N GLY A 240 -16.18 23.49 -10.65
CA GLY A 240 -15.02 22.63 -10.83
C GLY A 240 -15.28 21.66 -11.97
N ALA A 241 -14.89 22.03 -13.19
CA ALA A 241 -14.69 21.05 -14.24
C ALA A 241 -13.77 19.93 -13.71
N PRO A 242 -14.03 18.64 -14.03
CA PRO A 242 -13.05 17.60 -13.74
C PRO A 242 -11.75 17.98 -14.45
N ALA A 243 -10.65 17.98 -13.70
CA ALA A 243 -9.32 18.19 -14.26
C ALA A 243 -9.12 17.23 -15.44
N ARG A 244 -8.98 17.81 -16.64
CA ARG A 244 -8.57 17.09 -17.85
C ARG A 244 -7.17 16.51 -17.67
#